data_AF-A0AAU9CAV7-F1
#
_entry.id   AF-A0AAU9CAV7-F1
#
_cell.length_a   1.000
_cell.length_b   1.000
_cell.length_c   1.000
_cell.angle_alpha   90.00
_cell.angle_beta   90.00
_cell.angle_gamma   90.00
#
_symmetry.space_group_name_H-M   'P 1'
#
loop_
_entity.id
_entity.type
_entity.pdbx_description
1 polymer ?
#
loop_
_entity_poly.entity_id
_entity_poly.type
_entity_poly.pdbx_seq_one_letter_code
_entity_poly.pdbx_strand_id
1 'polypeptide(L)'
;MVHRKVTYRLYPTPRQIEALDRLRFVHCLLWNTALDELRRAWMQQQKSLSFSAQCKALTGWRLLPGPGMKHGKTVQKHIFRKEEAAKQASGKRKDFPISKRLRKEYALLGRLHEKVAHQRRDFLHQTSAWIVATFAVLGLEQLNIRGMTAKGGAYKRGLNRGILDAAGGMFHQILRYKAEEAGALAMEADPRRLKPSQRCHRCGRLKKKPLSQRWHDCPCGASCSRDENAARVLMVWVMEQVDGREPAGAWREVRPASPLGEPALP
;
A
#
# COMPACT_ATOMS: atom_id res chain seq x y z
N MET A 1 20.34 1.54 -28.28
CA MET A 1 19.00 1.30 -28.86
C MET A 1 17.94 1.84 -27.91
N VAL A 2 17.16 2.83 -28.34
CA VAL A 2 16.10 3.45 -27.51
C VAL A 2 14.82 2.64 -27.67
N HIS A 3 14.35 1.95 -26.62
CA HIS A 3 13.07 1.26 -26.64
C HIS A 3 11.92 2.25 -26.44
N ARG A 4 11.15 2.53 -27.49
CA ARG A 4 9.87 3.27 -27.40
C ARG A 4 8.79 2.34 -26.83
N LYS A 5 8.10 2.78 -25.77
CA LYS A 5 6.97 2.07 -25.17
C LYS A 5 5.71 2.34 -25.99
N VAL A 6 5.16 1.32 -26.62
CA VAL A 6 3.87 1.40 -27.32
C VAL A 6 2.77 0.97 -26.36
N THR A 7 1.89 1.90 -26.00
CA THR A 7 0.73 1.63 -25.14
C THR A 7 -0.43 1.20 -26.04
N TYR A 8 -0.77 -0.08 -26.03
CA TYR A 8 -1.93 -0.58 -26.78
C TYR A 8 -3.20 -0.28 -26.01
N ARG A 9 -4.11 0.46 -26.66
CA ARG A 9 -5.47 0.60 -26.20
C ARG A 9 -6.17 -0.74 -26.47
N LEU A 10 -6.54 -1.44 -25.41
CA LEU A 10 -7.28 -2.68 -25.54
C LEU A 10 -8.69 -2.34 -26.04
N TYR A 11 -9.10 -3.01 -27.11
CA TYR A 11 -10.48 -3.04 -27.58
C TYR A 11 -10.99 -4.47 -27.38
N PRO A 12 -11.34 -4.84 -26.14
CA PRO A 12 -11.76 -6.20 -25.85
C PRO A 12 -13.08 -6.47 -26.56
N THR A 13 -13.20 -7.67 -27.08
CA THR A 13 -14.47 -8.15 -27.62
C THR A 13 -15.54 -8.17 -26.52
N PRO A 14 -16.83 -8.13 -26.85
CA PRO A 14 -17.92 -8.15 -25.86
C PRO A 14 -17.79 -9.28 -24.82
N ARG A 15 -17.36 -10.49 -25.23
CA ARG A 15 -17.09 -11.62 -24.31
C ARG A 15 -15.91 -11.38 -23.38
N GLN A 16 -14.89 -10.66 -23.84
CA GLN A 16 -13.73 -10.31 -23.02
C GLN A 16 -14.06 -9.18 -22.04
N ILE A 17 -14.88 -8.20 -22.45
CA ILE A 17 -15.43 -7.19 -21.57
C ILE A 17 -16.22 -7.89 -20.44
N GLU A 18 -17.12 -8.81 -20.79
CA GLU A 18 -17.93 -9.54 -19.81
C GLU A 18 -17.07 -10.38 -18.85
N ALA A 19 -16.02 -11.04 -19.34
CA ALA A 19 -15.10 -11.79 -18.50
C ALA A 19 -14.27 -10.88 -17.57
N LEU A 20 -13.86 -9.71 -18.05
CA LEU A 20 -13.14 -8.71 -17.26
C LEU A 20 -14.05 -8.09 -16.20
N ASP A 21 -15.31 -7.80 -16.55
CA ASP A 21 -16.32 -7.30 -15.63
C ASP A 21 -16.70 -8.34 -14.58
N ARG A 22 -16.83 -9.61 -14.94
CA ARG A 22 -17.01 -10.70 -13.95
C ARG A 22 -15.81 -10.81 -13.02
N LEU A 23 -14.59 -10.71 -13.53
CA LEU A 23 -13.37 -10.79 -12.71
C LEU A 23 -13.28 -9.58 -11.76
N ARG A 24 -13.58 -8.38 -12.25
CA ARG A 24 -13.68 -7.14 -11.46
C ARG A 24 -14.74 -7.28 -10.38
N PHE A 25 -15.94 -7.72 -10.75
CA PHE A 25 -17.06 -7.94 -9.85
C PHE A 25 -16.71 -8.93 -8.73
N VAL A 26 -16.14 -10.09 -9.05
CA VAL A 26 -15.74 -11.11 -8.06
C VAL A 26 -14.66 -10.57 -7.12
N HIS A 27 -13.71 -9.80 -7.63
CA HIS A 27 -12.65 -9.22 -6.80
C HIS A 27 -13.18 -8.12 -5.86
N CYS A 28 -14.05 -7.24 -6.37
CA CYS A 28 -14.74 -6.24 -5.56
C CYS A 28 -15.65 -6.89 -4.51
N LEU A 29 -16.40 -7.92 -4.88
CA LEU A 29 -17.26 -8.67 -3.97
C LEU A 29 -16.44 -9.31 -2.85
N LEU A 30 -15.36 -10.02 -3.17
CA LEU A 30 -14.46 -10.66 -2.20
C LEU A 30 -13.82 -9.65 -1.24
N TRP A 31 -13.42 -8.48 -1.76
CA TRP A 31 -12.83 -7.42 -0.95
C TRP A 31 -13.85 -6.80 0.00
N ASN A 32 -15.03 -6.45 -0.52
CA ASN A 32 -16.07 -5.78 0.26
C ASN A 32 -16.67 -6.69 1.34
N THR A 33 -16.85 -7.98 1.05
CA THR A 33 -17.33 -8.95 2.05
C THR A 33 -16.31 -9.21 3.15
N ALA A 34 -15.03 -9.36 2.79
CA ALA A 34 -13.96 -9.50 3.77
C ALA A 34 -13.86 -8.25 4.68
N LEU A 35 -14.09 -7.06 4.11
CA LEU A 35 -14.12 -5.80 4.85
C LEU A 35 -15.34 -5.70 5.78
N ASP A 36 -16.51 -6.14 5.34
CA ASP A 36 -17.76 -6.16 6.12
C ASP A 36 -17.70 -7.14 7.30
N GLU A 37 -17.10 -8.32 7.10
CA GLU A 37 -16.80 -9.28 8.18
C GLU A 37 -15.92 -8.65 9.26
N LEU A 38 -14.90 -7.89 8.86
CA LEU A 38 -14.03 -7.16 9.80
C LEU A 38 -14.80 -6.09 10.57
N ARG A 39 -15.69 -5.34 9.90
CA ARG A 39 -16.54 -4.34 10.56
C ARG A 39 -17.50 -4.97 11.57
N ARG A 40 -18.18 -6.06 11.20
CA ARG A 40 -19.15 -6.75 12.06
C ARG A 40 -18.49 -7.39 13.29
N ALA A 41 -17.36 -8.06 13.11
CA ALA A 41 -16.61 -8.64 14.22
C ALA A 41 -16.13 -7.57 15.23
N TRP A 42 -15.81 -6.38 14.74
CA TRP A 42 -15.45 -5.26 15.60
C TRP A 42 -16.67 -4.65 16.31
N MET A 43 -17.78 -4.42 15.60
CA MET A 43 -18.99 -3.80 16.16
C MET A 43 -19.71 -4.69 17.19
N GLN A 44 -19.77 -6.00 16.97
CA GLN A 44 -20.53 -6.91 17.83
C GLN A 44 -19.71 -7.51 18.97
N GLN A 45 -18.40 -7.72 18.76
CA GLN A 45 -17.58 -8.51 19.68
C GLN A 45 -16.31 -7.79 20.13
N GLN A 46 -16.03 -6.57 19.62
CA GLN A 46 -14.75 -5.85 19.80
C GLN A 46 -13.51 -6.72 19.52
N LYS A 47 -13.61 -7.64 18.56
CA LYS A 47 -12.52 -8.54 18.21
C LYS A 47 -11.98 -8.20 16.83
N SER A 48 -10.66 -8.09 16.71
CA SER A 48 -10.00 -8.05 15.41
C SER A 48 -9.88 -9.47 14.86
N LEU A 49 -10.51 -9.77 13.73
CA LEU A 49 -10.34 -11.07 13.07
C LEU A 49 -8.90 -11.18 12.54
N SER A 50 -8.25 -12.30 12.86
CA SER A 50 -6.94 -12.60 12.25
C SER A 50 -7.12 -12.95 10.77
N PHE A 51 -6.11 -12.66 9.95
CA PHE A 51 -6.08 -13.06 8.53
C PHE A 51 -6.40 -14.57 8.34
N SER A 52 -5.96 -15.41 9.27
CA SER A 52 -6.23 -16.86 9.27
C SER A 52 -7.70 -17.17 9.54
N ALA A 53 -8.32 -16.48 10.50
CA ALA A 53 -9.73 -16.61 10.83
C ALA A 53 -10.62 -16.08 9.68
N GLN A 54 -10.25 -14.94 9.09
CA GLN A 54 -10.92 -14.35 7.93
C GLN A 54 -10.80 -15.26 6.70
N CYS A 55 -9.62 -15.80 6.42
CA CYS A 55 -9.47 -16.79 5.35
C CYS A 55 -10.31 -18.04 5.60
N LYS A 56 -10.43 -18.51 6.85
CA LYS A 56 -11.30 -19.66 7.22
C LYS A 56 -12.79 -19.36 7.00
N ALA A 57 -13.27 -18.19 7.40
CA ALA A 57 -14.65 -17.75 7.16
C ALA A 57 -14.96 -17.67 5.65
N LEU A 58 -14.05 -17.05 4.89
CA LEU A 58 -14.10 -16.98 3.42
C LEU A 58 -13.91 -18.36 2.73
N THR A 59 -13.45 -19.39 3.45
CA THR A 59 -13.34 -20.75 2.89
C THR A 59 -14.71 -21.39 2.70
N GLY A 60 -15.71 -21.02 3.51
CA GLY A 60 -17.11 -21.46 3.31
C GLY A 60 -17.69 -21.01 1.97
N TRP A 61 -17.15 -19.92 1.41
CA TRP A 61 -17.53 -19.39 0.10
C TRP A 61 -16.96 -20.19 -1.08
N ARG A 62 -15.98 -21.09 -0.87
CA ARG A 62 -15.52 -22.02 -1.93
C ARG A 62 -16.58 -23.05 -2.32
N LEU A 63 -17.58 -23.26 -1.46
CA LEU A 63 -18.70 -24.16 -1.70
C LEU A 63 -19.81 -23.47 -2.52
N LEU A 64 -19.72 -22.15 -2.71
CA LEU A 64 -20.58 -21.44 -3.65
C LEU A 64 -20.11 -21.79 -5.08
N PRO A 65 -21.01 -22.14 -6.00
CA PRO A 65 -20.63 -22.60 -7.33
C PRO A 65 -19.94 -21.46 -8.10
N GLY A 66 -18.62 -21.56 -8.31
CA GLY A 66 -17.82 -20.60 -9.08
C GLY A 66 -16.42 -21.11 -9.47
N PRO A 67 -15.79 -20.59 -10.55
CA PRO A 67 -14.65 -21.23 -11.21
C PRO A 67 -13.35 -21.17 -10.38
N GLY A 68 -12.77 -22.34 -10.10
CA GLY A 68 -11.64 -22.52 -9.18
C GLY A 68 -10.30 -21.93 -9.66
N MET A 69 -9.75 -20.98 -8.88
CA MET A 69 -8.43 -20.38 -9.12
C MET A 69 -7.44 -20.76 -7.99
N LYS A 70 -6.34 -21.47 -8.33
CA LYS A 70 -5.31 -21.87 -7.35
C LYS A 70 -4.50 -20.65 -6.90
N HIS A 71 -4.41 -20.44 -5.59
CA HIS A 71 -3.74 -19.29 -4.98
C HIS A 71 -2.20 -19.44 -5.01
N GLY A 72 -1.46 -18.35 -5.25
CA GLY A 72 0.01 -18.34 -5.37
C GLY A 72 0.75 -18.90 -4.14
N LYS A 73 0.23 -18.73 -2.93
CA LYS A 73 0.78 -19.34 -1.70
C LYS A 73 0.72 -20.87 -1.71
N THR A 74 -0.30 -21.44 -2.34
CA THR A 74 -0.46 -22.90 -2.47
C THR A 74 0.52 -23.46 -3.49
N VAL A 75 0.71 -22.76 -4.62
CA VAL A 75 1.70 -23.13 -5.64
C VAL A 75 3.12 -23.08 -5.06
N GLN A 76 3.45 -22.04 -4.29
CA GLN A 76 4.76 -21.90 -3.65
C GLN A 76 5.07 -23.00 -2.63
N LYS A 77 4.09 -23.39 -1.79
CA LYS A 77 4.24 -24.54 -0.87
C LYS A 77 4.44 -25.86 -1.60
N HIS A 78 3.73 -26.06 -2.71
CA HIS A 78 3.83 -27.27 -3.50
C HIS A 78 5.18 -27.40 -4.20
N ILE A 79 5.69 -26.30 -4.75
CA ILE A 79 7.04 -26.22 -5.32
C ILE A 79 8.09 -26.52 -4.25
N PHE A 80 7.98 -25.92 -3.05
CA PHE A 80 8.93 -26.15 -1.96
C PHE A 80 9.02 -27.63 -1.56
N ARG A 81 7.87 -28.32 -1.40
CA ARG A 81 7.85 -29.76 -1.11
C ARG A 81 8.51 -30.60 -2.21
N LYS A 82 8.30 -30.22 -3.47
CA LYS A 82 8.91 -30.91 -4.62
C LYS A 82 10.40 -30.65 -4.74
N GLU A 83 10.87 -29.45 -4.39
CA GLU A 83 12.29 -29.16 -4.27
C GLU A 83 12.96 -30.01 -3.19
N GLU A 84 12.35 -30.11 -2.01
CA GLU A 84 12.89 -30.93 -0.93
C GLU A 84 12.97 -32.41 -1.32
N ALA A 85 11.90 -32.96 -1.92
CA ALA A 85 11.90 -34.32 -2.42
C ALA A 85 12.96 -34.55 -3.51
N ALA A 86 13.15 -33.59 -4.42
CA ALA A 86 14.17 -33.67 -5.47
C ALA A 86 15.60 -33.60 -4.90
N LYS A 87 15.83 -32.78 -3.87
CA LYS A 87 17.11 -32.71 -3.15
C LYS A 87 17.42 -33.99 -2.41
N GLN A 88 16.43 -34.57 -1.71
CA GLN A 88 16.58 -35.84 -0.99
C GLN A 88 16.88 -36.99 -1.96
N ALA A 89 16.13 -37.10 -3.06
CA ALA A 89 16.34 -38.15 -4.06
C ALA A 89 17.71 -38.04 -4.77
N SER A 90 18.22 -36.82 -4.92
CA SER A 90 19.52 -36.57 -5.57
C SER A 90 20.72 -36.60 -4.61
N GLY A 91 20.50 -36.53 -3.29
CA GLY A 91 21.56 -36.33 -2.30
C GLY A 91 22.29 -34.97 -2.39
N LYS A 92 21.91 -34.09 -3.33
CA LYS A 92 22.56 -32.79 -3.56
C LYS A 92 21.76 -31.65 -2.95
N ARG A 93 22.44 -30.73 -2.25
CA ARG A 93 21.82 -29.50 -1.73
C ARG A 93 21.68 -28.40 -2.79
N LYS A 94 22.58 -28.37 -3.77
CA LYS A 94 22.59 -27.44 -4.92
C LYS A 94 22.67 -28.24 -6.23
N ASP A 95 22.18 -27.66 -7.32
CA ASP A 95 22.23 -28.25 -8.67
C ASP A 95 21.63 -29.67 -8.76
N PHE A 96 20.57 -29.90 -7.98
CA PHE A 96 19.77 -31.12 -8.05
C PHE A 96 18.96 -31.14 -9.37
N PRO A 97 18.70 -32.31 -9.95
CA PRO A 97 17.97 -32.44 -11.20
C PRO A 97 16.51 -31.96 -11.04
N ILE A 98 16.15 -30.93 -11.80
CA ILE A 98 14.80 -30.36 -11.81
C ILE A 98 13.98 -31.02 -12.92
N SER A 99 12.91 -31.72 -12.55
CA SER A 99 12.00 -32.36 -13.51
C SER A 99 11.31 -31.33 -14.43
N LYS A 100 10.94 -31.76 -15.65
CA LYS A 100 10.17 -30.92 -16.60
C LYS A 100 8.88 -30.37 -15.97
N ARG A 101 8.24 -31.13 -15.09
CA ARG A 101 7.02 -30.72 -14.36
C ARG A 101 7.30 -29.63 -13.33
N LEU A 102 8.38 -29.75 -12.56
CA LEU A 102 8.77 -28.74 -11.57
C LEU A 102 9.19 -27.43 -12.25
N ARG A 103 9.87 -27.48 -13.41
CA ARG A 103 10.13 -26.29 -14.26
C ARG A 103 8.87 -25.55 -14.66
N LYS A 104 7.80 -26.27 -15.07
CA LYS A 104 6.50 -25.66 -15.41
C LYS A 104 5.85 -24.98 -14.20
N GLU A 105 5.97 -25.55 -13.00
CA GLU A 105 5.44 -24.95 -11.78
C GLU A 105 6.20 -23.67 -11.38
N TYR A 106 7.54 -23.63 -11.49
CA TYR A 106 8.29 -22.38 -11.31
C TYR A 106 7.88 -21.31 -12.31
N ALA A 107 7.72 -21.67 -13.59
CA ALA A 107 7.26 -20.72 -14.61
C ALA A 107 5.88 -20.17 -14.27
N LEU A 108 4.96 -21.02 -13.79
CA LEU A 108 3.64 -20.58 -13.31
C LEU A 108 3.75 -19.63 -12.11
N LEU A 109 4.58 -19.97 -11.11
CA LEU A 109 4.81 -19.12 -9.95
C LEU A 109 5.40 -17.77 -10.35
N GLY A 110 6.36 -17.75 -11.28
CA GLY A 110 6.94 -16.55 -11.85
C GLY A 110 5.88 -15.65 -12.48
N ARG A 111 5.01 -16.20 -13.34
CA ARG A 111 3.88 -15.47 -13.94
C ARG A 111 2.91 -14.91 -12.91
N LEU A 112 2.65 -15.64 -11.82
CA LEU A 112 1.80 -15.17 -10.73
C LEU A 112 2.44 -14.01 -9.97
N HIS A 113 3.74 -14.09 -9.67
CA HIS A 113 4.47 -12.98 -9.05
C HIS A 113 4.52 -11.75 -9.95
N GLU A 114 4.78 -11.95 -11.24
CA GLU A 114 4.78 -10.89 -12.23
C GLU A 114 3.41 -10.22 -12.32
N LYS A 115 2.31 -10.99 -12.38
CA LYS A 115 0.95 -10.44 -12.38
C LYS A 115 0.68 -9.57 -11.15
N VAL A 116 1.08 -10.02 -9.96
CA VAL A 116 0.92 -9.25 -8.72
C VAL A 116 1.78 -7.98 -8.75
N ALA A 117 3.01 -8.05 -9.24
CA ALA A 117 3.88 -6.89 -9.38
C ALA A 117 3.30 -5.86 -10.36
N HIS A 118 2.78 -6.29 -11.50
CA HIS A 118 2.11 -5.42 -12.47
C HIS A 118 0.86 -4.78 -11.90
N GLN A 119 0.00 -5.53 -11.20
CA GLN A 119 -1.19 -4.97 -10.55
C GLN A 119 -0.83 -3.91 -9.50
N ARG A 120 0.19 -4.16 -8.68
CA ARG A 120 0.69 -3.17 -7.71
C ARG A 120 1.19 -1.91 -8.43
N ARG A 121 2.03 -2.08 -9.44
CA ARG A 121 2.60 -0.97 -10.21
C ARG A 121 1.51 -0.16 -10.92
N ASP A 122 0.52 -0.81 -11.51
CA ASP A 122 -0.62 -0.17 -12.17
C ASP A 122 -1.42 0.68 -11.17
N PHE A 123 -1.77 0.10 -10.02
CA PHE A 123 -2.40 0.84 -8.92
C PHE A 123 -1.60 2.08 -8.48
N LEU A 124 -0.27 1.94 -8.30
CA LEU A 124 0.58 3.06 -7.93
C LEU A 124 0.61 4.15 -9.01
N HIS A 125 0.68 3.78 -10.30
CA HIS A 125 0.65 4.75 -11.39
C HIS A 125 -0.69 5.47 -11.51
N GLN A 126 -1.81 4.77 -11.35
CA GLN A 126 -3.15 5.37 -11.37
C GLN A 126 -3.33 6.33 -10.19
N THR A 127 -2.97 5.88 -8.99
CA THR A 127 -3.11 6.68 -7.76
C THR A 127 -2.24 7.93 -7.81
N SER A 128 -0.97 7.80 -8.19
CA SER A 128 -0.05 8.93 -8.32
C SER A 128 -0.48 9.91 -9.41
N ALA A 129 -0.97 9.42 -10.56
CA ALA A 129 -1.50 10.29 -11.61
C ALA A 129 -2.71 11.08 -11.13
N TRP A 130 -3.63 10.45 -10.41
CA TRP A 130 -4.77 11.15 -9.81
C TRP A 130 -4.33 12.21 -8.80
N ILE A 131 -3.40 11.88 -7.89
CA ILE A 131 -2.86 12.84 -6.90
C ILE A 131 -2.26 14.06 -7.59
N VAL A 132 -1.36 13.83 -8.55
CA VAL A 132 -0.65 14.92 -9.24
C VAL A 132 -1.59 15.76 -10.11
N ALA A 133 -2.62 15.16 -10.70
CA ALA A 133 -3.63 15.91 -11.45
C ALA A 133 -4.54 16.76 -10.55
N THR A 134 -4.68 16.39 -9.27
CA THR A 134 -5.59 17.06 -8.32
C THR A 134 -4.88 18.15 -7.52
N PHE A 135 -3.61 17.96 -7.19
CA PHE A 135 -2.88 18.83 -6.26
C PHE A 135 -1.60 19.38 -6.89
N ALA A 136 -1.44 20.71 -6.83
CA ALA A 136 -0.26 21.40 -7.34
C ALA A 136 0.97 21.26 -6.43
N VAL A 137 0.78 20.98 -5.13
CA VAL A 137 1.86 20.86 -4.15
C VAL A 137 1.61 19.63 -3.26
N LEU A 138 2.65 18.83 -3.08
CA LEU A 138 2.64 17.55 -2.37
C LEU A 138 3.72 17.52 -1.30
N GLY A 139 3.31 17.26 -0.05
CA GLY A 139 4.21 17.05 1.08
C GLY A 139 4.34 15.59 1.45
N LEU A 140 5.58 15.08 1.47
CA LEU A 140 5.88 13.69 1.77
C LEU A 140 6.92 13.59 2.90
N GLU A 141 6.89 12.51 3.68
CA GLU A 141 7.99 12.19 4.61
C GLU A 141 9.08 11.41 3.87
N GLN A 142 10.35 11.76 4.06
CA GLN A 142 11.44 10.94 3.53
C GLN A 142 11.39 9.52 4.10
N LEU A 143 11.17 8.54 3.22
CA LEU A 143 11.10 7.13 3.58
C LEU A 143 12.48 6.47 3.49
N ASN A 144 13.12 6.20 4.63
CA ASN A 144 14.33 5.37 4.67
C ASN A 144 14.01 3.88 4.74
N ILE A 145 13.52 3.30 3.64
CA ILE A 145 13.09 1.89 3.58
C ILE A 145 14.24 0.94 3.88
N ARG A 146 15.44 1.21 3.32
CA ARG A 146 16.64 0.42 3.59
C ARG A 146 16.93 0.35 5.09
N GLY A 147 16.88 1.49 5.78
CA GLY A 147 17.05 1.56 7.24
C GLY A 147 15.93 0.87 8.01
N MET A 148 14.69 0.95 7.53
CA MET A 148 13.53 0.32 8.16
C MET A 148 13.57 -1.21 8.08
N THR A 149 14.16 -1.78 7.01
CA THR A 149 14.23 -3.23 6.78
C THR A 149 15.58 -3.85 7.15
N ALA A 150 16.65 -3.06 7.29
CA ALA A 150 18.01 -3.57 7.54
C ALA A 150 18.19 -4.20 8.93
N LYS A 151 17.41 -3.80 9.94
CA LYS A 151 17.57 -4.25 11.33
C LYS A 151 16.30 -4.91 11.87
N GLY A 152 16.49 -6.00 12.60
CA GLY A 152 15.45 -6.78 13.27
C GLY A 152 15.44 -8.20 12.71
N GLY A 153 15.94 -9.14 13.50
CA GLY A 153 16.07 -10.54 13.11
C GLY A 153 14.71 -11.25 12.93
N ALA A 154 14.64 -12.52 13.32
CA ALA A 154 13.47 -13.38 13.09
C ALA A 154 12.11 -12.76 13.47
N TYR A 155 12.07 -12.00 14.57
CA TYR A 155 10.86 -11.37 15.13
C TYR A 155 10.28 -10.24 14.26
N LYS A 156 11.10 -9.60 13.40
CA LYS A 156 10.67 -8.47 12.56
C LYS A 156 10.43 -8.87 11.10
N ARG A 157 10.64 -10.14 10.75
CA ARG A 157 10.47 -10.62 9.36
C ARG A 157 9.08 -10.32 8.78
N GLY A 158 8.02 -10.46 9.59
CA GLY A 158 6.65 -10.14 9.18
C GLY A 158 6.45 -8.66 8.88
N LEU A 159 6.95 -7.79 9.75
CA LEU A 159 6.90 -6.34 9.56
C LEU A 159 7.73 -5.88 8.36
N ASN A 160 8.95 -6.39 8.22
CA ASN A 160 9.81 -6.07 7.07
C ASN A 160 9.15 -6.47 5.76
N ARG A 161 8.50 -7.64 5.73
CA ARG A 161 7.71 -8.07 4.57
C ARG A 161 6.55 -7.12 4.29
N GLY A 162 5.81 -6.69 5.32
CA GLY A 162 4.74 -5.71 5.17
C GLY A 162 5.22 -4.36 4.63
N ILE A 163 6.36 -3.86 5.11
CA ILE A 163 6.97 -2.60 4.64
C ILE A 163 7.38 -2.71 3.17
N LEU A 164 7.98 -3.83 2.76
CA LEU A 164 8.36 -4.09 1.38
C LEU A 164 7.13 -4.29 0.48
N ASP A 165 6.10 -4.97 0.99
CA ASP A 165 4.85 -5.22 0.26
C ASP A 165 4.02 -3.94 0.08
N ALA A 166 4.09 -2.98 1.00
CA ALA A 166 3.41 -1.68 0.92
C ALA A 166 3.96 -0.76 -0.19
N ALA A 167 5.12 -1.11 -0.79
CA ALA A 167 5.69 -0.44 -1.96
C ALA A 167 5.91 1.08 -1.84
N GLY A 168 6.03 1.61 -0.61
CA GLY A 168 6.14 3.05 -0.36
C GLY A 168 7.29 3.73 -1.10
N GLY A 169 8.41 3.03 -1.32
CA GLY A 169 9.56 3.60 -2.04
C GLY A 169 9.31 3.75 -3.54
N MET A 170 8.63 2.77 -4.12
CA MET A 170 8.21 2.85 -5.53
C MET A 170 7.16 3.95 -5.70
N PHE A 171 6.25 4.10 -4.74
CA PHE A 171 5.24 5.16 -4.78
C PHE A 171 5.85 6.56 -4.70
N HIS A 172 6.80 6.80 -3.80
CA HIS A 172 7.56 8.05 -3.73
C HIS A 172 8.27 8.37 -5.04
N GLN A 173 8.99 7.39 -5.59
CA GLN A 173 9.66 7.56 -6.87
C GLN A 173 8.68 7.93 -7.97
N ILE A 174 7.52 7.25 -8.03
CA ILE A 174 6.49 7.52 -9.02
C ILE A 174 5.88 8.90 -8.87
N LEU A 175 5.51 9.28 -7.65
CA LEU A 175 4.96 10.61 -7.36
C LEU A 175 5.93 11.72 -7.74
N ARG A 176 7.22 11.56 -7.42
CA ARG A 176 8.23 12.58 -7.71
C ARG A 176 8.34 12.87 -9.21
N TYR A 177 8.57 11.85 -10.04
CA TYR A 177 8.74 12.11 -11.47
C TYR A 177 7.42 12.58 -12.11
N LYS A 178 6.26 12.09 -11.67
CA LYS A 178 4.97 12.54 -12.22
C LYS A 178 4.66 13.98 -11.84
N ALA A 179 4.97 14.37 -10.60
CA ALA A 179 4.81 15.75 -10.15
C ALA A 179 5.67 16.67 -11.00
N GLU A 180 6.94 16.31 -11.22
CA GLU A 180 7.85 17.05 -12.10
C GLU A 180 7.32 17.15 -13.54
N GLU A 181 6.84 16.04 -14.13
CA GLU A 181 6.22 16.03 -15.47
C GLU A 181 4.97 16.93 -15.57
N ALA A 182 4.21 17.07 -14.48
CA ALA A 182 3.00 17.87 -14.44
C ALA A 182 3.22 19.33 -13.98
N GLY A 183 4.46 19.71 -13.67
CA GLY A 183 4.77 21.02 -13.08
C GLY A 183 4.29 21.19 -11.64
N ALA A 184 3.93 20.10 -10.96
CA ALA A 184 3.58 20.11 -9.54
C ALA A 184 4.84 19.99 -8.66
N LEU A 185 4.77 20.56 -7.46
CA LEU A 185 5.86 20.52 -6.49
C LEU A 185 5.72 19.30 -5.57
N ALA A 186 6.68 18.39 -5.56
CA ALA A 186 6.75 17.29 -4.60
C ALA A 186 7.94 17.47 -3.65
N MET A 187 7.66 17.75 -2.38
CA MET A 187 8.66 18.09 -1.37
C MET A 187 8.75 17.00 -0.30
N GLU A 188 9.97 16.56 0.03
CA GLU A 188 10.20 15.51 1.02
C GLU A 188 10.81 16.06 2.32
N ALA A 189 10.05 16.04 3.40
CA ALA A 189 10.48 16.45 4.74
C ALA A 189 11.35 15.38 5.41
N ASP A 190 12.42 15.79 6.10
CA ASP A 190 13.17 14.90 6.99
C ASP A 190 12.33 14.61 8.26
N PRO A 191 11.83 13.37 8.46
CA PRO A 191 10.98 13.04 9.59
C PRO A 191 11.72 13.11 10.94
N ARG A 192 13.05 13.04 10.96
CA ARG A 192 13.85 13.17 12.20
C ARG A 192 13.89 14.61 12.70
N ARG A 193 13.90 15.56 11.78
CA ARG A 193 13.88 17.00 12.08
C ARG A 193 12.45 17.48 12.35
N LEU A 194 11.52 17.16 11.45
CA LEU A 194 10.13 17.64 11.55
C LEU A 194 9.34 16.95 12.67
N LYS A 195 9.58 15.65 12.89
CA LYS A 195 8.88 14.78 13.85
C LYS A 195 7.34 14.83 13.74
N PRO A 196 6.73 14.57 12.56
CA PRO A 196 5.29 14.80 12.32
C PRO A 196 4.36 13.99 13.25
N SER A 197 4.74 12.76 13.58
CA SER A 197 3.99 11.90 14.49
C SER A 197 3.99 12.34 15.96
N GLN A 198 4.87 13.29 16.34
CA GLN A 198 5.06 13.78 17.70
C GLN A 198 4.79 15.29 17.84
N ARG A 199 4.88 16.04 16.75
CA ARG A 199 4.60 17.48 16.68
C ARG A 199 3.11 17.71 16.55
N CYS A 200 2.55 18.64 17.32
CA CYS A 200 1.16 19.07 17.13
C CYS A 200 1.06 19.96 15.88
N HIS A 201 0.13 19.66 14.97
CA HIS A 201 -0.12 20.47 13.78
C HIS A 201 -0.65 21.87 14.08
N ARG A 202 -1.23 22.09 15.27
CA ARG A 202 -1.84 23.37 15.64
C ARG A 202 -0.88 24.31 16.37
N CYS A 203 -0.08 23.79 17.30
CA CYS A 203 0.77 24.64 18.15
C CYS A 203 2.26 24.31 18.10
N GLY A 204 2.68 23.35 17.26
CA GLY A 204 4.09 22.96 17.13
C GLY A 204 4.68 22.20 18.31
N ARG A 205 3.94 22.03 19.44
CA ARG A 205 4.44 21.35 20.64
C ARG A 205 4.84 19.91 20.32
N LEU A 206 6.04 19.51 20.74
CA LEU A 206 6.54 18.15 20.64
C LEU A 206 6.16 17.35 21.88
N LYS A 207 5.55 16.18 21.68
CA LYS A 207 5.32 15.19 22.74
C LYS A 207 5.70 13.81 22.22
N LYS A 208 6.60 13.14 22.94
CA LYS A 208 6.95 11.74 22.63
C LYS A 208 5.73 10.85 22.85
N LYS A 209 5.42 9.99 21.88
CA LYS A 209 4.27 9.09 21.90
C LYS A 209 4.72 7.67 21.53
N PRO A 210 4.23 6.62 22.21
CA PRO A 210 4.48 5.24 21.80
C PRO A 210 3.73 4.90 20.51
N LEU A 211 4.19 3.88 19.78
CA LEU A 211 3.58 3.47 18.51
C LEU A 211 2.12 3.05 18.65
N SER A 212 1.72 2.50 19.80
CA SER A 212 0.34 2.11 20.15
C SER A 212 -0.59 3.30 20.32
N GLN A 213 -0.09 4.49 20.65
CA GLN A 213 -0.91 5.67 20.79
C GLN A 213 -1.27 6.24 19.41
N ARG A 214 -2.42 5.81 18.88
CA ARG A 214 -2.93 6.21 17.56
C ARG A 214 -3.76 7.50 17.57
N TRP A 215 -4.11 8.02 18.74
CA TRP A 215 -4.86 9.26 18.90
C TRP A 215 -3.95 10.41 19.35
N HIS A 216 -4.16 11.61 18.80
CA HIS A 216 -3.44 12.82 19.13
C HIS A 216 -4.33 13.79 19.91
N ASP A 217 -4.02 13.99 21.19
CA ASP A 217 -4.53 15.11 21.97
C ASP A 217 -3.41 16.06 22.37
N CYS A 218 -3.70 17.36 22.30
CA CYS A 218 -2.78 18.41 22.70
C CYS A 218 -3.50 19.45 23.60
N PRO A 219 -2.83 20.01 24.63
CA PRO A 219 -3.38 21.08 25.45
C PRO A 219 -3.81 22.35 24.69
N CYS A 220 -3.36 22.54 23.43
CA CYS A 220 -3.86 23.63 22.57
C CYS A 220 -5.26 23.39 21.99
N GLY A 221 -5.92 22.28 22.35
CA GLY A 221 -7.24 21.91 21.87
C GLY A 221 -7.25 21.16 20.53
N ALA A 222 -6.10 20.67 20.04
CA ALA A 222 -6.08 19.77 18.90
C ALA A 222 -6.40 18.34 19.33
N SER A 223 -7.42 17.72 18.71
CA SER A 223 -7.80 16.32 18.90
C SER A 223 -8.12 15.68 17.56
N CYS A 224 -7.36 14.66 17.16
CA CYS A 224 -7.51 13.95 15.88
C CYS A 224 -6.72 12.64 15.88
N SER A 225 -6.80 11.86 14.80
CA SER A 225 -5.91 10.70 14.64
C SER A 225 -4.44 11.14 14.51
N ARG A 226 -3.51 10.27 14.92
CA ARG A 226 -2.07 10.55 14.83
C ARG A 226 -1.62 10.75 13.38
N ASP A 227 -2.19 9.98 12.44
CA ASP A 227 -1.81 10.07 11.03
C ASP A 227 -2.35 11.36 10.41
N GLU A 228 -3.57 11.77 10.75
CA GLU A 228 -4.12 13.06 10.34
C GLU A 228 -3.30 14.23 10.90
N ASN A 229 -2.93 14.18 12.18
CA ASN A 229 -2.04 15.19 12.76
C ASN A 229 -0.70 15.25 12.02
N ALA A 230 -0.09 14.10 11.70
CA ALA A 230 1.17 14.05 10.95
C ALA A 230 1.03 14.65 9.54
N ALA A 231 -0.06 14.33 8.83
CA ALA A 231 -0.37 14.89 7.52
C ALA A 231 -0.55 16.42 7.58
N ARG A 232 -1.25 16.93 8.60
CA ARG A 232 -1.41 18.38 8.81
C ARG A 232 -0.10 19.06 9.17
N VAL A 233 0.79 18.42 9.93
CA VAL A 233 2.16 18.94 10.18
C VAL A 233 2.94 19.04 8.88
N LEU A 234 2.87 18.03 8.01
CA LEU A 234 3.53 18.07 6.70
C LEU A 234 2.96 19.17 5.81
N MET A 235 1.65 19.36 5.83
CA MET A 235 1.00 20.44 5.10
C MET A 235 1.53 21.81 5.56
N VAL A 236 1.57 22.06 6.88
CA VAL A 236 2.14 23.31 7.43
C VAL A 236 3.59 23.49 6.97
N TRP A 237 4.41 22.45 7.09
CA TRP A 237 5.80 22.49 6.66
C TRP A 237 5.96 22.79 5.16
N VAL A 238 5.16 22.16 4.30
CA VAL A 238 5.20 22.42 2.86
C VAL A 238 4.82 23.87 2.54
N MET A 239 3.76 24.38 3.15
CA MET A 239 3.31 25.75 2.93
C MET A 239 4.40 26.75 3.35
N GLU A 240 5.09 26.50 4.45
CA GLU A 240 6.26 27.31 4.87
C GLU A 240 7.37 27.33 3.81
N GLN A 241 7.61 26.23 3.10
CA GLN A 241 8.64 26.19 2.05
C GLN A 241 8.22 26.93 0.77
N VAL A 242 6.92 26.92 0.43
CA VAL A 242 6.40 27.54 -0.79
C VAL A 242 6.23 29.06 -0.62
N ASP A 243 5.77 29.52 0.55
CA ASP A 243 5.46 30.94 0.80
C ASP A 243 6.68 31.80 1.14
N GLY A 244 7.85 31.18 1.42
CA GLY A 244 9.09 31.90 1.72
C GLY A 244 9.09 32.74 3.00
N ARG A 245 8.02 32.69 3.82
CA ARG A 245 7.93 33.38 5.13
C ARG A 245 8.28 32.41 6.26
N GLU A 246 9.13 32.85 7.19
CA GLU A 246 9.30 32.15 8.48
C GLU A 246 7.94 32.05 9.20
N PRO A 247 7.62 30.91 9.84
CA PRO A 247 6.33 30.67 10.49
C PRO A 247 6.25 31.37 11.85
N ALA A 248 6.41 32.68 11.86
CA ALA A 248 5.97 33.50 12.99
C ALA A 248 4.42 33.57 13.04
N GLY A 249 3.73 33.22 11.93
CA GLY A 249 2.26 33.22 11.81
C GLY A 249 1.59 31.86 11.56
N ALA A 250 2.29 30.82 11.07
CA ALA A 250 1.62 29.59 10.60
C ALA A 250 0.96 28.72 11.69
N TRP A 251 1.30 28.95 12.96
CA TRP A 251 0.76 28.20 14.11
C TRP A 251 -0.38 28.92 14.83
N ARG A 252 -0.77 30.12 14.37
CA ARG A 252 -1.96 30.83 14.84
C ARG A 252 -2.76 31.27 13.62
N GLU A 253 -4.01 30.82 13.57
CA GLU A 253 -5.03 31.22 12.59
C GLU A 253 -4.93 30.61 11.19
N VAL A 254 -5.34 29.34 11.07
CA VAL A 254 -6.18 28.94 9.93
C VAL A 254 -7.26 28.00 10.47
N ARG A 255 -8.50 28.47 10.56
CA ARG A 255 -9.68 27.60 10.60
C ARG A 255 -9.94 27.16 9.15
N PRO A 256 -9.88 25.87 8.80
CA PRO A 256 -10.53 25.42 7.60
C PRO A 256 -12.00 25.19 7.93
N ALA A 257 -12.89 25.99 7.33
CA ALA A 257 -14.25 25.54 7.08
C ALA A 257 -14.12 24.27 6.20
N SER A 258 -14.63 23.16 6.71
CA SER A 258 -14.73 21.90 5.97
C SER A 258 -15.80 22.03 4.88
N PRO A 259 -15.56 21.53 3.67
CA PRO A 259 -16.64 20.93 2.90
C PRO A 259 -16.27 19.49 2.55
N LEU A 260 -16.38 18.59 3.53
CA LEU A 260 -16.76 17.21 3.24
C LEU A 260 -18.28 17.18 3.14
N GLY A 261 -18.80 17.50 1.95
CA GLY A 261 -20.22 17.37 1.69
C GLY A 261 -20.69 18.29 0.58
N GLU A 262 -20.37 17.98 -0.68
CA GLU A 262 -21.28 18.13 -1.81
C GLU A 262 -20.73 17.37 -3.05
N PRO A 263 -21.60 16.79 -3.89
CA PRO A 263 -21.22 15.91 -4.99
C PRO A 263 -20.84 16.68 -6.26
N ALA A 264 -20.21 15.95 -7.18
CA ALA A 264 -19.43 16.45 -8.32
C ALA A 264 -20.21 17.08 -9.50
N LEU A 265 -19.46 17.88 -10.28
CA LEU A 265 -19.67 18.30 -11.70
C LEU A 265 -20.71 19.43 -11.92
N PRO A 266 -20.65 20.21 -13.03
CA PRO A 266 -20.24 19.87 -14.41
C PRO A 266 -18.73 19.84 -14.71
#